data_AF-A0A7W1PPB0-F1
#
_entry.id   AF-A0A7W1PPB0-F1
#
_cell.length_a   1.000
_cell.length_b   1.000
_cell.length_c   1.000
_cell.angle_alpha   90.00
_cell.angle_beta   90.00
_cell.angle_gamma   90.00
#
_symmetry.space_group_name_H-M   'P 1'
#
loop_
_entity.id
_entity.type
_entity.pdbx_description
1 polymer ?
#
loop_
_entity_poly.entity_id
_entity_poly.type
_entity_poly.pdbx_seq_one_letter_code
_entity_poly.pdbx_strand_id
1 'polypeptide(L)'
;MRRQLYQTLALLFAAVPAAAQSPVVYRVTVSGTVENGLAPYVARSLREAAAAGAAAVYLDIDTPGGRVDAAERISDAIRRSEVPVYA
;
A
#
# COMPACT_ATOMS: atom_id res chain seq x y z
N MET A 1 27.84 38.42 -22.64
CA MET A 1 27.24 38.64 -21.31
C MET A 1 25.81 38.11 -21.17
N ARG A 2 24.88 38.38 -22.12
CA ARG A 2 23.48 37.90 -22.04
C ARG A 2 23.31 36.36 -22.02
N ARG A 3 24.15 35.59 -22.74
CA ARG A 3 24.13 34.10 -22.72
C ARG A 3 24.49 33.49 -21.37
N GLN A 4 25.41 34.11 -20.62
CA GLN A 4 25.79 33.62 -19.29
C GLN A 4 24.66 33.83 -18.27
N LEU A 5 23.86 34.89 -18.43
CA LEU A 5 22.70 35.17 -17.59
C LEU A 5 21.61 34.08 -17.71
N TYR A 6 21.37 33.56 -18.92
CA TYR A 6 20.42 32.46 -19.12
C TYR A 6 20.94 31.12 -18.57
N GLN A 7 22.26 30.91 -18.59
CA GLN A 7 22.88 29.70 -18.08
C GLN A 7 22.85 29.65 -16.54
N THR A 8 23.12 30.76 -15.85
CA THR A 8 22.99 30.83 -14.39
C THR A 8 21.53 30.70 -13.94
N LEU A 9 20.57 31.25 -14.69
CA LEU A 9 19.15 31.09 -14.39
C LEU A 9 18.67 29.64 -14.54
N ALA A 10 19.16 28.91 -15.55
CA ALA A 10 18.82 27.50 -15.74
C ALA A 10 19.40 26.58 -14.64
N LEU A 11 20.61 26.89 -14.14
CA LEU A 11 21.23 26.15 -13.03
C LEU A 11 20.50 26.34 -11.69
N LEU A 12 19.89 27.51 -11.46
CA LEU A 12 19.08 27.76 -10.27
C LEU A 12 17.74 26.98 -10.27
N PHE A 13 17.19 26.66 -11.43
CA PHE A 13 15.94 25.89 -11.55
C PHE A 13 16.16 24.36 -11.43
N ALA A 14 17.37 23.88 -11.70
CA ALA A 14 17.72 22.46 -11.63
C ALA A 14 18.00 21.95 -10.19
N ALA A 15 18.12 22.86 -9.22
CA ALA A 15 18.50 22.53 -7.85
C ALA A 15 17.32 22.30 -6.88
N VAL A 16 16.09 22.14 -7.38
CA VAL A 16 14.97 21.74 -6.53
C VAL A 16 15.16 20.26 -6.15
N PRO A 17 15.42 19.92 -4.88
CA PRO A 17 15.51 18.53 -4.49
C PRO A 17 14.13 17.88 -4.72
N ALA A 18 14.09 16.82 -5.52
CA ALA A 18 12.90 15.99 -5.61
C ALA A 18 12.64 15.41 -4.22
N ALA A 19 11.52 15.78 -3.58
CA ALA A 19 11.14 15.21 -2.31
C ALA A 19 10.88 13.72 -2.52
N ALA A 20 11.77 12.86 -1.99
CA ALA A 20 11.57 11.42 -2.03
C ALA A 20 10.29 11.10 -1.26
N GLN A 21 9.29 10.56 -1.96
CA GLN A 21 8.04 10.18 -1.34
C GLN A 21 8.31 8.95 -0.46
N SER A 22 8.04 9.09 0.85
CA SER A 22 8.23 7.98 1.78
C SER A 22 7.40 6.76 1.33
N PRO A 23 7.95 5.54 1.41
CA PRO A 23 7.20 4.32 1.11
C PRO A 23 5.93 4.27 1.97
N VAL A 24 4.78 4.07 1.34
CA VAL A 24 3.49 4.00 2.04
C VAL A 24 3.18 2.54 2.37
N VAL A 25 2.82 2.28 3.62
CA VAL A 25 2.35 0.96 4.09
C VAL A 25 0.87 1.06 4.42
N TYR A 26 0.06 0.21 3.80
CA TYR A 26 -1.38 0.17 4.04
C TYR A 26 -1.67 -0.72 5.25
N ARG A 27 -2.42 -0.21 6.22
CA ARG A 27 -2.92 -1.01 7.34
C ARG A 27 -4.31 -1.54 7.03
N VAL A 28 -4.50 -2.85 7.12
CA VAL A 28 -5.77 -3.54 6.89
C VAL A 28 -6.14 -4.31 8.14
N THR A 29 -7.32 -4.07 8.70
CA THR A 29 -7.71 -4.64 9.99
C THR A 29 -8.55 -5.91 9.82
N VAL A 30 -8.17 -6.98 10.53
CA VAL A 30 -8.92 -8.23 10.65
C VAL A 30 -9.27 -8.40 12.13
N SER A 31 -10.37 -7.77 12.55
CA SER A 31 -10.78 -7.74 13.96
C SER A 31 -12.13 -8.40 14.19
N GLY A 32 -12.31 -9.03 15.35
CA GLY A 32 -13.55 -9.71 15.73
C GLY A 32 -13.75 -11.03 14.99
N THR A 33 -14.99 -11.53 14.94
CA THR A 33 -15.28 -12.82 14.30
C THR A 33 -15.07 -12.78 12.79
N VAL A 34 -14.38 -13.79 12.26
CA VAL A 34 -14.17 -13.93 10.81
C VAL A 34 -15.47 -14.36 10.13
N GLU A 35 -16.07 -13.43 9.39
CA GLU A 35 -17.32 -13.63 8.67
C GLU A 35 -17.15 -13.40 7.15
N ASN A 36 -18.18 -13.77 6.38
CA ASN A 36 -18.14 -13.70 4.92
C ASN A 36 -17.94 -12.29 4.34
N GLY A 37 -18.24 -11.24 5.11
CA GLY A 37 -18.00 -9.85 4.73
C GLY A 37 -16.53 -9.42 4.83
N LEU A 38 -15.73 -10.11 5.64
CA LEU A 38 -14.34 -9.73 5.87
C LEU A 38 -13.44 -10.11 4.68
N ALA A 39 -13.72 -11.24 4.02
CA ALA A 39 -13.00 -11.66 2.82
C ALA A 39 -13.04 -10.62 1.66
N PRO A 40 -14.20 -10.12 1.20
CA PRO A 40 -14.25 -9.09 0.17
C PRO A 40 -13.66 -7.75 0.64
N TYR A 41 -13.74 -7.43 1.94
CA TYR A 41 -13.04 -6.27 2.51
C TYR A 41 -11.52 -6.39 2.33
N VAL A 42 -10.91 -7.47 2.81
CA VAL A 42 -9.45 -7.67 2.71
C VAL A 42 -9.02 -7.67 1.25
N ALA A 43 -9.72 -8.42 0.39
CA ALA A 43 -9.39 -8.49 -1.04
C ALA A 43 -9.47 -7.11 -1.72
N ARG A 44 -10.43 -6.27 -1.35
CA ARG A 44 -10.52 -4.89 -1.85
C ARG A 44 -9.35 -4.04 -1.35
N SER A 45 -9.02 -4.10 -0.06
CA SER A 45 -7.92 -3.33 0.50
C SER A 45 -6.57 -3.69 -0.11
N LEU A 46 -6.33 -4.97 -0.42
CA LEU A 46 -5.12 -5.39 -1.15
C LEU A 46 -5.05 -4.77 -2.56
N ARG A 47 -6.18 -4.73 -3.29
CA ARG A 47 -6.24 -4.08 -4.61
C ARG A 47 -6.03 -2.57 -4.52
N GLU A 48 -6.60 -1.92 -3.52
CA GLU A 48 -6.42 -0.48 -3.27
C GLU A 48 -4.96 -0.16 -2.94
N ALA A 49 -4.30 -0.98 -2.13
CA ALA A 49 -2.88 -0.83 -1.81
C ALA A 49 -1.98 -1.00 -3.06
N ALA A 50 -2.26 -2.01 -3.89
CA ALA A 50 -1.56 -2.21 -5.15
C ALA A 50 -1.75 -1.03 -6.12
N ALA A 51 -3.00 -0.57 -6.30
CA ALA A 51 -3.32 0.56 -7.16
C ALA A 51 -2.67 1.88 -6.69
N ALA A 52 -2.45 2.03 -5.38
CA ALA A 52 -1.78 3.17 -4.78
C ALA A 52 -0.24 3.07 -4.83
N GLY A 53 0.34 1.98 -5.35
CA GLY A 53 1.79 1.75 -5.34
C GLY A 53 2.36 1.62 -3.93
N ALA A 54 1.58 1.05 -3.00
CA ALA A 54 2.04 0.82 -1.62
C ALA A 54 3.26 -0.11 -1.61
N ALA A 55 4.20 0.17 -0.72
CA ALA A 55 5.38 -0.66 -0.55
C ALA A 55 5.04 -2.00 0.12
N ALA A 56 4.02 -2.01 1.00
CA ALA A 56 3.52 -3.21 1.64
C ALA A 56 2.11 -2.99 2.21
N VAL A 57 1.49 -4.10 2.61
CA VAL A 57 0.31 -4.15 3.46
C VAL A 57 0.68 -4.77 4.80
N TYR A 58 0.24 -4.13 5.88
CA TYR A 58 0.26 -4.68 7.24
C TYR A 58 -1.15 -5.11 7.63
N LEU A 59 -1.33 -6.42 7.84
CA LEU A 59 -2.55 -7.03 8.31
C LEU A 59 -2.58 -6.98 9.84
N ASP A 60 -3.37 -6.08 10.39
CA ASP A 60 -3.55 -5.92 11.83
C ASP A 60 -4.61 -6.92 12.31
N ILE A 61 -4.17 -8.07 12.83
CA ILE A 61 -5.03 -9.22 13.15
C ILE A 61 -5.33 -9.30 14.65
N ASP A 62 -6.60 -9.18 15.00
CA ASP A 62 -7.13 -9.37 16.36
C ASP A 62 -8.46 -10.14 16.31
N THR A 63 -8.38 -11.46 16.21
CA THR A 63 -9.56 -12.30 16.00
C THR A 63 -9.51 -13.59 16.83
N PRO A 64 -10.64 -14.02 17.41
CA PRO A 64 -10.78 -15.38 17.95
C PRO A 64 -10.95 -16.45 16.84
N GLY A 65 -11.01 -16.04 15.57
CA GLY A 65 -11.34 -16.89 14.43
C GLY A 65 -12.81 -16.75 14.01
N GLY A 66 -13.36 -17.78 13.37
CA GLY A 66 -14.73 -17.75 12.85
C GLY A 66 -14.92 -18.76 11.73
N ARG A 67 -15.51 -18.32 10.63
CA ARG A 67 -15.77 -19.22 9.50
C ARG A 67 -14.49 -19.57 8.74
N VAL A 68 -14.27 -20.86 8.54
CA VAL A 68 -13.09 -21.38 7.83
C VAL A 68 -13.10 -21.00 6.36
N ASP A 69 -14.26 -21.04 5.71
CA ASP A 69 -14.41 -20.66 4.29
C ASP A 69 -14.04 -19.19 4.03
N ALA A 70 -14.41 -18.29 4.95
CA ALA A 70 -14.00 -16.89 4.89
C ALA A 70 -12.49 -16.72 5.13
N ALA A 71 -11.91 -17.46 6.07
CA ALA A 71 -10.47 -17.45 6.33
C ALA A 71 -9.65 -17.98 5.14
N GLU A 72 -10.10 -19.05 4.49
CA GLU A 72 -9.49 -19.59 3.27
C GLU A 72 -9.49 -18.56 2.15
N ARG A 73 -10.61 -17.87 1.93
CA ARG A 73 -10.70 -16.80 0.92
C ARG A 73 -9.79 -15.61 1.23
N ILE A 74 -9.59 -15.27 2.50
CA ILE A 74 -8.64 -14.25 2.93
C ILE A 74 -7.20 -14.71 2.63
N SER A 75 -6.86 -15.95 2.97
CA SER A 75 -5.56 -16.57 2.68
C SER A 75 -5.24 -16.58 1.19
N ASP A 76 -6.22 -16.96 0.36
CA ASP A 76 -6.11 -16.91 -1.10
C ASP A 76 -5.89 -15.50 -1.64
N ALA A 77 -6.60 -14.50 -1.09
CA ALA A 77 -6.41 -13.11 -1.48
C ALA A 77 -5.00 -12.60 -1.13
N ILE A 78 -4.48 -12.95 0.04
CA ILE A 78 -3.12 -12.61 0.47
C ILE A 78 -2.07 -13.25 -0.45
N ARG A 79 -2.22 -14.55 -0.75
CA ARG A 79 -1.29 -15.29 -1.63
C ARG A 79 -1.24 -14.76 -3.05
N ARG A 80 -2.33 -14.12 -3.51
CA ARG A 80 -2.44 -13.51 -4.85
C ARG A 80 -2.16 -12.01 -4.85
N SER A 81 -1.77 -11.43 -3.71
CA SER A 81 -1.50 -10.00 -3.59
C SER A 81 -0.32 -9.60 -4.49
N GLU A 82 -0.48 -8.48 -5.20
CA GLU A 82 0.58 -7.87 -6.02
C GLU A 82 1.58 -7.06 -5.17
N VAL A 83 1.23 -6.79 -3.91
CA VAL A 83 2.09 -6.11 -2.92
C VAL A 83 2.43 -7.06 -1.76
N PRO A 84 3.64 -6.95 -1.16
CA PRO A 84 4.01 -7.73 0.01
C PRO A 84 3.03 -7.55 1.17
N VAL A 85 2.66 -8.63 1.84
CA VAL A 85 1.75 -8.62 2.99
C VAL A 85 2.48 -9.17 4.21
N TYR A 86 2.43 -8.43 5.31
CA TYR A 86 2.90 -8.82 6.63
C TYR A 86 1.72 -8.83 7.60
N ALA A 87 1.75 -9.68 8.63
CA ALA A 87 0.73 -9.77 9.66
C ALA A 87 1.39 -9.72 11.04
#